data_AF-A0A4P5QRI6-F1
#
_entry.id   AF-A0A4P5QRI6-F1
#
_cell.length_a   1.000
_cell.length_b   1.000
_cell.length_c   1.000
_cell.angle_alpha   90.00
_cell.angle_beta   90.00
_cell.angle_gamma   90.00
#
_symmetry.space_group_name_H-M   'P 1'
#
loop_
_entity.id
_entity.type
_entity.pdbx_description
1 polymer ?
#
loop_
_entity_poly.entity_id
_entity_poly.type
_entity_poly.pdbx_seq_one_letter_code
_entity_poly.pdbx_strand_id
1 'polypeptide(L)'
;MRCSISRTLVRYSSSLDGWAWLPNEKSLFTGDAGVNGPDNYTGDGNIGDWIKTLEAVKKLGAKTVYPGHGPVGGAELLDDQHAYFTALTGEVKKLTSKDPSEVKQSVEGIRETLKMQERIARYVGNFFPAQVEKVFVELGGEPFLPKTASVDDHADHGVAQCTAPQFRPSSVIRTNAAPVRAGK
;
A
#
# COMPACT_ATOMS: atom_id res chain seq x y z
N MET A 1 -11.01 25.52 -14.49
CA MET A 1 -11.10 24.59 -13.34
C MET A 1 -9.77 24.61 -12.63
N ARG A 2 -9.70 25.02 -11.35
CA ARG A 2 -8.49 24.87 -10.53
C ARG A 2 -8.56 23.48 -9.90
N CYS A 3 -7.66 22.58 -10.29
CA CYS A 3 -7.40 21.35 -9.56
C CYS A 3 -6.66 21.75 -8.27
N SER A 4 -7.39 21.86 -7.16
CA SER A 4 -6.80 22.06 -5.84
C SER A 4 -6.49 20.68 -5.28
N ILE A 5 -5.29 20.16 -5.57
CA ILE A 5 -4.75 19.02 -4.83
C ILE A 5 -4.41 19.56 -3.45
N SER A 6 -5.28 19.30 -2.47
CA SER A 6 -4.96 19.61 -1.08
C SER A 6 -4.02 18.51 -0.59
N ARG A 7 -2.71 18.81 -0.56
CA ARG A 7 -1.69 17.87 -0.08
C ARG A 7 -1.85 17.67 1.42
N THR A 8 -2.79 16.82 1.83
CA THR A 8 -2.91 16.38 3.22
C THR A 8 -1.94 15.23 3.39
N LEU A 9 -0.70 15.56 3.78
CA LEU A 9 0.31 14.55 4.10
C LEU A 9 -0.05 13.94 5.47
N VAL A 10 -0.83 12.87 5.46
CA VAL A 10 -0.93 12.00 6.64
C VAL A 10 0.29 11.10 6.60
N ARG A 11 1.29 11.35 7.46
CA ARG A 11 2.42 10.44 7.58
C ARG A 11 2.01 9.23 8.43
N TYR A 12 2.47 8.06 8.01
CA TYR A 12 2.49 6.86 8.84
C TYR A 12 3.89 6.24 8.80
N SER A 13 4.16 5.26 9.66
CA SER A 13 5.44 4.83 10.24
C SER A 13 6.59 4.47 9.29
N SER A 14 6.40 4.34 7.98
CA SER A 14 7.49 4.22 7.00
C SER A 14 7.86 5.60 6.42
N SER A 15 9.16 5.88 6.28
CA SER A 15 9.64 7.25 5.97
C SER A 15 9.27 7.81 4.58
N LEU A 16 8.63 7.02 3.72
CA LEU A 16 8.44 7.33 2.29
C LEU A 16 6.98 7.23 1.78
N ASP A 17 6.03 6.72 2.57
CA ASP A 17 4.64 6.60 2.14
C ASP A 17 3.82 7.87 2.43
N GLY A 18 2.89 8.20 1.53
CA GLY A 18 2.05 9.40 1.65
C GLY A 18 0.71 9.27 0.96
N TRP A 19 -0.28 9.98 1.49
CA TRP A 19 -1.64 10.02 0.97
C TRP A 19 -1.85 11.29 0.15
N ALA A 20 -2.52 11.18 -1.00
CA ALA A 20 -2.96 12.34 -1.77
C ALA A 20 -4.50 12.40 -1.81
N TRP A 21 -5.04 13.50 -1.30
CA TRP A 21 -6.47 13.72 -1.18
C TRP A 21 -6.98 14.80 -2.12
N LEU A 22 -7.98 14.45 -2.92
CA LEU A 22 -8.64 15.34 -3.87
C LEU A 22 -10.08 15.60 -3.37
N PRO A 23 -10.32 16.69 -2.61
CA PRO A 23 -11.57 16.88 -1.88
C PRO A 23 -12.80 17.11 -2.77
N ASN A 24 -12.62 17.67 -3.97
CA ASN A 24 -13.72 17.94 -4.90
C ASN A 24 -14.17 16.64 -5.59
N GLU A 25 -13.20 15.82 -5.97
CA GLU A 25 -13.39 14.53 -6.63
C GLU A 25 -13.76 13.43 -5.64
N LYS A 26 -13.55 13.66 -4.35
CA LYS A 26 -13.64 12.66 -3.28
C LYS A 26 -12.75 11.44 -3.57
N SER A 27 -11.57 11.70 -4.14
CA SER A 27 -10.60 10.68 -4.55
C SER A 27 -9.39 10.68 -3.64
N LEU A 28 -9.02 9.51 -3.16
CA LEU A 28 -7.87 9.30 -2.28
C LEU A 28 -6.87 8.34 -2.93
N PHE A 29 -5.63 8.77 -3.08
CA PHE A 29 -4.51 7.92 -3.51
C PHE A 29 -3.66 7.59 -2.29
N THR A 30 -3.35 6.32 -2.11
CA THR A 30 -2.82 5.83 -0.82
C THR A 30 -1.36 5.41 -0.89
N GLY A 31 -0.83 5.17 -2.09
CA GLY A 31 0.42 4.40 -2.24
C GLY A 31 0.30 3.06 -1.51
N ASP A 32 1.42 2.54 -0.99
CA ASP A 32 1.45 1.24 -0.31
C ASP A 32 0.86 1.29 1.12
N ALA A 33 0.58 2.49 1.64
CA ALA A 33 -0.14 2.66 2.89
C ALA A 33 -1.62 2.23 2.81
N GLY A 34 -2.15 2.03 1.59
CA GLY A 34 -3.47 1.45 1.35
C GLY A 34 -3.41 0.44 0.20
N VAL A 35 -3.78 -0.81 0.47
CA VAL A 35 -3.80 -1.87 -0.55
C VAL A 35 -5.17 -2.54 -0.60
N ASN A 36 -5.50 -3.14 -1.74
CA ASN A 36 -6.71 -3.92 -1.92
C ASN A 36 -6.39 -5.38 -2.25
N GLY A 37 -5.82 -6.10 -1.28
CA GLY A 37 -5.33 -7.45 -1.48
C GLY A 37 -4.21 -7.83 -0.51
N PRO A 38 -3.51 -8.95 -0.77
CA PRO A 38 -2.54 -9.56 0.14
C PRO A 38 -1.19 -8.83 0.27
N ASP A 39 -1.11 -7.58 -0.20
CA ASP A 39 0.14 -6.85 -0.43
C ASP A 39 0.57 -5.94 0.75
N ASN A 40 0.04 -6.17 1.95
CA ASN A 40 0.41 -5.41 3.14
C ASN A 40 1.87 -5.72 3.56
N TYR A 41 2.82 -4.91 3.11
CA TYR A 41 4.19 -4.93 3.61
C TYR A 41 4.30 -4.14 4.91
N THR A 42 4.82 -4.76 5.99
CA THR A 42 4.84 -4.17 7.35
C THR A 42 6.24 -4.03 7.95
N GLY A 43 7.29 -4.39 7.18
CA GLY A 43 8.68 -4.43 7.66
C GLY A 43 9.13 -3.10 8.27
N ASP A 44 8.91 -2.01 7.55
CA ASP A 44 9.37 -0.66 7.91
C ASP A 44 8.34 0.15 8.73
N GLY A 45 7.16 -0.44 8.99
CA GLY A 45 6.04 0.23 9.65
C GLY A 45 5.88 -0.09 11.14
N ASN A 46 4.78 0.38 11.73
CA ASN A 46 4.25 0.01 13.04
C ASN A 46 2.73 -0.25 12.94
N ILE A 47 2.28 -1.49 12.88
CA ILE A 47 0.89 -1.84 12.55
C ILE A 47 -0.12 -1.11 13.46
N GLY A 48 0.20 -0.92 14.75
CA GLY A 48 -0.62 -0.14 15.67
C GLY A 48 -0.87 1.32 15.23
N ASP A 49 0.15 2.00 14.73
CA ASP A 49 0.02 3.35 14.16
C ASP A 49 -0.66 3.33 12.78
N TRP A 50 -0.66 2.20 12.06
CA TRP A 50 -1.32 2.06 10.75
C TRP A 50 -2.82 2.13 10.94
N ILE A 51 -3.31 1.38 11.93
CA ILE A 51 -4.70 1.36 12.37
C ILE A 51 -5.17 2.80 12.68
N LYS A 52 -4.39 3.56 13.46
CA LYS A 52 -4.72 4.97 13.79
C LYS A 52 -4.76 5.86 12.55
N THR A 53 -3.84 5.64 11.61
CA THR A 53 -3.77 6.38 10.34
C THR A 53 -5.00 6.11 9.49
N LEU A 54 -5.41 4.84 9.33
CA LEU A 54 -6.61 4.47 8.58
C LEU A 54 -7.86 5.15 9.17
N GLU A 55 -7.98 5.18 10.51
CA GLU A 55 -9.06 5.91 11.19
C GLU A 55 -9.04 7.42 10.93
N ALA A 56 -7.86 8.04 10.83
CA ALA A 56 -7.74 9.45 10.49
C ALA A 56 -8.12 9.72 9.03
N VAL A 57 -7.62 8.90 8.10
CA VAL A 57 -7.83 9.06 6.65
C VAL A 57 -9.29 8.78 6.26
N LYS A 58 -9.96 7.83 6.90
CA LYS A 58 -11.40 7.58 6.71
C LYS A 58 -12.25 8.84 6.90
N LYS A 59 -11.85 9.75 7.80
CA LYS A 59 -12.56 11.01 8.08
C LYS A 59 -12.52 12.01 6.92
N LEU A 60 -11.66 11.81 5.92
CA LEU A 60 -11.65 12.60 4.70
C LEU A 60 -12.92 12.39 3.85
N GLY A 61 -13.60 11.24 4.02
CA GLY A 61 -14.83 10.91 3.31
C GLY A 61 -14.59 10.65 1.82
N ALA A 62 -13.54 9.89 1.49
CA ALA A 62 -13.27 9.43 0.13
C ALA A 62 -14.43 8.56 -0.38
N LYS A 63 -14.79 8.75 -1.65
CA LYS A 63 -15.72 7.88 -2.39
C LYS A 63 -14.98 6.85 -3.23
N THR A 64 -13.82 7.24 -3.76
CA THR A 64 -12.95 6.37 -4.56
C THR A 64 -11.57 6.35 -3.94
N VAL A 65 -11.02 5.15 -3.77
CA VAL A 65 -9.70 4.90 -3.21
C VAL A 65 -8.84 4.20 -4.25
N TYR A 66 -7.69 4.79 -4.54
CA TYR A 66 -6.69 4.32 -5.50
C TYR A 66 -5.52 3.72 -4.71
N PRO A 67 -5.51 2.39 -4.50
CA PRO A 67 -4.46 1.73 -3.75
C PRO A 67 -3.14 1.67 -4.52
N GLY A 68 -2.02 1.46 -3.81
CA GLY A 68 -0.74 1.12 -4.44
C GLY A 68 -0.78 -0.24 -5.16
N HIS A 69 -1.50 -1.21 -4.55
CA HIS A 69 -1.67 -2.56 -5.08
C HIS A 69 -3.14 -3.01 -5.03
N GLY A 70 -3.53 -3.80 -6.03
CA GLY A 70 -4.89 -4.33 -6.19
C GLY A 70 -5.84 -3.38 -6.93
N PRO A 71 -7.11 -3.77 -7.11
CA PRO A 71 -8.08 -2.97 -7.85
C PRO A 71 -8.52 -1.72 -7.08
N VAL A 72 -8.85 -0.67 -7.83
CA VAL A 72 -9.53 0.53 -7.31
C VAL A 72 -10.80 0.13 -6.56
N GLY A 73 -11.02 0.72 -5.39
CA GLY A 73 -12.18 0.44 -4.53
C GLY A 73 -12.87 1.71 -4.06
N GLY A 74 -13.91 1.54 -3.25
CA GLY A 74 -14.56 2.63 -2.52
C GLY A 74 -13.99 2.80 -1.11
N ALA A 75 -14.74 3.51 -0.26
CA ALA A 75 -14.37 3.77 1.13
C ALA A 75 -14.17 2.49 1.95
N GLU A 76 -14.89 1.42 1.59
CA GLU A 76 -14.85 0.12 2.25
C GLU A 76 -13.46 -0.52 2.23
N LEU A 77 -12.61 -0.16 1.26
CA LEU A 77 -11.22 -0.62 1.21
C LEU A 77 -10.47 -0.24 2.50
N LEU A 78 -10.61 1.01 2.95
CA LEU A 78 -9.95 1.50 4.17
C LEU A 78 -10.53 0.82 5.41
N ASP A 79 -11.85 0.59 5.42
CA ASP A 79 -12.53 -0.08 6.51
C ASP A 79 -12.10 -1.54 6.63
N ASP A 80 -11.91 -2.24 5.51
CA ASP A 80 -11.56 -3.64 5.46
C ASP A 80 -10.08 -3.86 5.83
N GLN A 81 -9.18 -3.01 5.34
CA GLN A 81 -7.77 -3.04 5.74
C GLN A 81 -7.61 -2.71 7.23
N HIS A 82 -8.37 -1.75 7.75
CA HIS A 82 -8.41 -1.46 9.19
C HIS A 82 -8.91 -2.67 9.98
N ALA A 83 -10.01 -3.29 9.53
CA ALA A 83 -10.56 -4.49 10.17
C ALA A 83 -9.57 -5.65 10.14
N TYR A 84 -8.83 -5.82 9.05
CA TYR A 84 -7.78 -6.82 8.92
C TYR A 84 -6.68 -6.65 9.97
N PHE A 85 -6.06 -5.46 10.06
CA PHE A 85 -5.02 -5.22 11.06
C PHE A 85 -5.54 -5.32 12.49
N THR A 86 -6.78 -4.90 12.73
CA THR A 86 -7.43 -5.04 14.05
C THR A 86 -7.63 -6.51 14.42
N ALA A 87 -8.14 -7.34 13.48
CA ALA A 87 -8.34 -8.77 13.70
C ALA A 87 -7.01 -9.49 13.92
N LEU A 88 -6.00 -9.21 13.08
CA LEU A 88 -4.64 -9.73 13.25
C LEU A 88 -4.08 -9.39 14.64
N THR A 89 -4.16 -8.12 15.03
CA THR A 89 -3.71 -7.66 16.35
C THR A 89 -4.46 -8.36 17.48
N GLY A 90 -5.76 -8.56 17.32
CA GLY A 90 -6.60 -9.27 18.28
C GLY A 90 -6.19 -10.73 18.49
N GLU A 91 -5.87 -11.46 17.42
CA GLU A 91 -5.42 -12.85 17.51
C GLU A 91 -4.02 -12.97 18.12
N VAL A 92 -3.06 -12.14 17.69
CA VAL A 92 -1.69 -12.17 18.22
C VAL A 92 -1.66 -11.76 19.69
N LYS A 93 -2.51 -10.81 20.11
CA LYS A 93 -2.61 -10.38 21.51
C LYS A 93 -2.89 -11.54 22.48
N LYS A 94 -3.64 -12.56 22.04
CA LYS A 94 -3.95 -13.76 22.84
C LYS A 94 -2.72 -14.62 23.14
N LEU A 95 -1.65 -14.43 22.38
CA LEU A 95 -0.42 -15.22 22.46
C LEU A 95 0.77 -14.43 23.04
N THR A 96 0.54 -13.21 23.52
CA THR A 96 1.61 -12.33 24.05
C THR A 96 2.36 -12.89 25.26
N SER A 97 1.75 -13.83 26.00
CA SER A 97 2.39 -14.52 27.13
C SER A 97 3.14 -15.79 26.72
N LYS A 98 3.22 -16.10 25.42
CA LYS A 98 3.85 -17.32 24.90
C LYS A 98 5.24 -17.04 24.37
N ASP A 99 6.06 -18.09 24.30
CA ASP A 99 7.38 -18.00 23.69
C ASP A 99 7.29 -17.77 22.17
N PRO A 100 8.26 -17.07 21.55
CA PRO A 100 8.27 -16.78 20.11
C PRO A 100 8.08 -18.02 19.23
N SER A 101 8.61 -19.18 19.65
CA SER A 101 8.49 -20.45 18.93
C SER A 101 7.07 -21.03 18.94
N GLU A 102 6.29 -20.81 20.01
CA GLU A 102 4.88 -21.19 20.10
C GLU A 102 4.02 -20.28 19.21
N VAL A 103 4.31 -18.97 19.20
CA VAL A 103 3.61 -18.02 18.32
C VAL A 103 3.85 -18.37 16.85
N LYS A 104 5.10 -18.69 16.48
CA LYS A 104 5.47 -19.13 15.13
C LYS A 104 4.70 -20.39 14.70
N GLN A 105 4.49 -21.36 15.60
CA GLN A 105 3.68 -22.55 15.33
C GLN A 105 2.19 -22.24 15.18
N SER A 106 1.71 -21.17 15.82
CA SER A 106 0.31 -20.74 15.78
C SER A 106 -0.06 -19.94 14.53
N VAL A 107 0.92 -19.49 13.73
CA VAL A 107 0.70 -18.64 12.53
C VAL A 107 -0.36 -19.22 11.60
N GLU A 108 -0.29 -20.51 11.27
CA GLU A 108 -1.25 -21.12 10.33
C GLU A 108 -2.66 -21.23 10.94
N GLY A 109 -2.78 -21.40 12.27
CA GLY A 109 -4.09 -21.34 12.94
C GLY A 109 -4.72 -19.95 12.89
N ILE A 110 -3.90 -18.91 13.09
CA ILE A 110 -4.35 -17.51 12.95
C ILE A 110 -4.74 -17.24 11.50
N ARG A 111 -3.94 -17.73 10.53
CA ARG A 111 -4.22 -17.58 9.10
C ARG A 111 -5.60 -18.09 8.73
N GLU A 112 -5.94 -19.31 9.13
CA GLU A 112 -7.24 -19.90 8.82
C GLU A 112 -8.38 -19.16 9.55
N THR A 113 -8.14 -18.69 10.77
CA THR A 113 -9.10 -17.85 11.50
C THR A 113 -9.44 -16.55 10.76
N LEU A 114 -8.43 -15.89 10.18
CA LEU A 114 -8.64 -14.66 9.40
C LEU A 114 -9.23 -14.93 8.02
N LYS A 115 -8.91 -16.06 7.37
CA LYS A 115 -9.53 -16.45 6.09
C LYS A 115 -11.03 -16.77 6.21
N MET A 116 -11.50 -17.24 7.36
CA MET A 116 -12.93 -17.47 7.59
C MET A 116 -13.74 -16.16 7.59
N GLN A 117 -13.09 -15.01 7.80
CA GLN A 117 -13.74 -13.71 7.74
C GLN A 117 -13.74 -13.21 6.30
N GLU A 118 -14.81 -13.50 5.54
CA GLU A 118 -14.93 -13.18 4.10
C GLU A 118 -14.50 -11.75 3.75
N ARG A 119 -14.86 -10.79 4.60
CA ARG A 119 -14.53 -9.36 4.47
C ARG A 119 -13.03 -9.10 4.35
N ILE A 120 -12.20 -9.81 5.12
CA ILE A 120 -10.76 -9.54 5.24
C ILE A 120 -9.89 -10.67 4.68
N ALA A 121 -10.48 -11.79 4.25
CA ALA A 121 -9.77 -12.95 3.73
C ALA A 121 -8.79 -12.61 2.60
N ARG A 122 -9.14 -11.61 1.76
CA ARG A 122 -8.30 -11.14 0.65
C ARG A 122 -6.96 -10.53 1.06
N TYR A 123 -6.78 -10.14 2.32
CA TYR A 123 -5.54 -9.56 2.84
C TYR A 123 -4.55 -10.60 3.35
N VAL A 124 -4.98 -11.86 3.49
CA VAL A 124 -4.14 -12.96 3.97
C VAL A 124 -3.29 -13.52 2.83
N GLY A 125 -2.00 -13.18 2.81
CA GLY A 125 -1.08 -13.57 1.75
C GLY A 125 0.29 -14.07 2.19
N ASN A 126 1.29 -13.86 1.34
CA ASN A 126 2.66 -14.32 1.54
C ASN A 126 3.37 -13.58 2.68
N PHE A 127 3.05 -12.30 2.90
CA PHE A 127 3.59 -11.50 4.00
C PHE A 127 3.00 -11.86 5.37
N PHE A 128 1.98 -12.72 5.44
CA PHE A 128 1.23 -13.00 6.66
C PHE A 128 2.10 -13.43 7.86
N PRO A 129 3.08 -14.36 7.72
CA PRO A 129 3.92 -14.75 8.86
C PRO A 129 4.74 -13.57 9.42
N ALA A 130 5.28 -12.73 8.53
CA ALA A 130 6.04 -11.53 8.93
C ALA A 130 5.13 -10.50 9.63
N GLN A 131 3.89 -10.35 9.19
CA GLN A 131 2.92 -9.47 9.85
C GLN A 131 2.57 -9.97 11.27
N VAL A 132 2.42 -11.29 11.46
CA VAL A 132 2.20 -11.88 12.79
C VAL A 132 3.38 -11.61 13.72
N GLU A 133 4.61 -11.85 13.25
CA GLU A 133 5.83 -11.55 14.00
C GLU A 133 5.91 -10.06 14.34
N LYS A 134 5.63 -9.19 13.36
CA LYS A 134 5.66 -7.73 13.53
C LYS A 134 4.72 -7.28 14.65
N VAL A 135 3.47 -7.74 14.64
CA VAL A 135 2.51 -7.44 15.72
C VAL A 135 3.01 -7.98 17.06
N PHE A 136 3.55 -9.20 17.09
CA PHE A 136 4.03 -9.81 18.34
C PHE A 136 5.15 -8.98 18.96
N VAL A 137 6.10 -8.52 18.15
CA VAL A 137 7.20 -7.63 18.56
C VAL A 137 6.67 -6.26 19.00
N GLU A 138 5.72 -5.68 18.29
CA GLU A 138 5.08 -4.40 18.68
C GLU A 138 4.34 -4.48 20.03
N LEU A 139 3.85 -5.66 20.39
CA LEU A 139 3.21 -5.93 21.68
C LEU A 139 4.20 -6.28 22.80
N GLY A 140 5.52 -6.22 22.54
CA GLY A 140 6.58 -6.45 23.52
C GLY A 140 7.17 -7.86 23.51
N GLY A 141 6.82 -8.69 22.53
CA GLY A 141 7.45 -10.00 22.32
C GLY A 141 8.83 -9.91 21.66
N GLU A 142 9.61 -10.98 21.77
CA GLU A 142 10.90 -11.11 21.07
C GLU A 142 10.68 -11.62 19.63
N PRO A 143 11.52 -11.23 18.65
CA PRO A 143 11.40 -11.70 17.27
C PRO A 143 11.62 -13.22 17.16
N PHE A 144 11.04 -13.83 16.14
CA PHE A 144 11.11 -15.27 15.88
C PHE A 144 12.53 -15.74 15.51
N LEU A 145 13.35 -14.83 14.97
CA LEU A 145 14.77 -15.05 14.72
C LEU A 145 15.60 -13.85 15.22
N PRO A 146 16.84 -14.08 15.70
CA PRO A 146 17.75 -12.99 16.01
C PRO A 146 18.09 -12.17 14.76
N LYS A 147 18.14 -10.84 14.91
CA LYS A 147 18.34 -9.83 13.83
C LYS A 147 19.55 -10.06 12.91
N THR A 148 20.48 -10.95 13.24
CA THR A 148 21.65 -11.27 12.41
C THR A 148 21.37 -12.29 11.30
N ALA A 149 20.14 -12.83 11.20
CA ALA A 149 19.78 -13.83 10.19
C ALA A 149 18.87 -13.29 9.06
N SER A 150 18.38 -12.04 9.14
CA SER A 150 17.70 -11.40 8.01
C SER A 150 18.76 -10.79 7.11
N VAL A 151 18.98 -11.42 5.95
CA VAL A 151 19.57 -10.74 4.80
C VAL A 151 18.79 -9.45 4.59
N ASP A 152 19.49 -8.35 4.38
CA ASP A 152 18.92 -7.07 3.97
C ASP A 152 18.21 -7.25 2.62
N ASP A 153 17.01 -7.81 2.64
CA ASP A 153 16.11 -7.83 1.50
C ASP A 153 15.53 -6.41 1.38
N HIS A 154 16.37 -5.51 0.85
CA HIS A 154 15.85 -4.35 0.15
C HIS A 154 15.00 -4.93 -0.97
N ALA A 155 13.69 -5.00 -0.73
CA ALA A 155 12.73 -5.24 -1.79
C ALA A 155 12.99 -4.16 -2.83
N ASP A 156 13.62 -4.55 -3.93
CA ASP A 156 13.63 -3.80 -5.17
C ASP A 156 12.17 -3.73 -5.61
N HIS A 157 11.46 -2.73 -5.08
CA HIS A 157 10.21 -2.27 -5.63
C HIS A 157 10.57 -1.77 -7.02
N GLY A 158 10.54 -2.70 -7.98
CA GLY A 158 10.92 -2.47 -9.35
C GLY A 158 10.35 -1.14 -9.79
N VAL A 159 11.25 -0.16 -9.95
CA VAL A 159 10.90 1.15 -10.48
C VAL A 159 10.39 0.84 -11.88
N ALA A 160 9.07 0.79 -12.02
CA ALA A 160 8.44 0.97 -13.30
C ALA A 160 8.83 2.38 -13.74
N GLN A 161 9.95 2.48 -14.44
CA GLN A 161 10.27 3.65 -15.22
C GLN A 161 9.12 3.79 -16.20
N CYS A 162 8.15 4.62 -15.85
CA CYS A 162 7.25 5.25 -16.80
C CYS A 162 8.14 6.03 -17.77
N THR A 163 8.70 5.34 -18.75
CA THR A 163 9.28 5.95 -19.92
C THR A 163 8.10 6.56 -20.65
N ALA A 164 7.91 7.86 -20.45
CA ALA A 164 7.01 8.64 -21.29
C ALA A 164 7.40 8.34 -22.75
N PRO A 165 6.45 7.97 -23.63
CA PRO A 165 6.76 7.85 -25.05
C PRO A 165 7.34 9.20 -25.48
N GLN A 166 8.57 9.19 -25.96
CA GLN A 166 9.22 10.39 -26.47
C GLN A 166 8.32 10.96 -27.56
N PHE A 167 7.70 12.10 -27.27
CA PHE A 167 6.99 12.89 -28.25
C PHE A 167 8.03 13.36 -29.26
N ARG A 168 8.16 12.63 -30.38
CA ARG A 168 9.00 13.07 -31.49
C ARG A 168 8.30 14.28 -32.11
N PRO A 169 8.88 15.50 -32.07
CA PRO A 169 8.32 16.58 -32.85
C PRO A 169 8.37 16.15 -34.31
N SER A 170 7.19 16.03 -34.92
CA SER A 170 7.06 15.69 -36.33
C SER A 170 7.87 16.69 -37.15
N SER A 171 8.76 16.17 -37.98
CA SER A 171 9.57 16.94 -38.90
C SER A 171 8.67 17.86 -39.73
N VAL A 172 9.00 19.14 -39.71
CA VAL A 172 8.48 20.19 -40.60
C VAL A 172 8.36 19.63 -42.01
N ILE A 173 7.13 19.57 -42.53
CA ILE A 173 6.87 19.35 -43.95
C ILE A 173 7.47 20.57 -44.69
N ARG A 174 8.66 20.39 -45.28
CA ARG A 174 9.15 21.30 -46.31
C ARG A 174 8.32 21.05 -47.56
N THR A 175 7.39 21.94 -47.87
CA THR A 175 6.77 22.00 -49.19
C THR A 175 7.82 22.47 -50.19
N ASN A 176 8.31 21.57 -51.04
CA ASN A 176 9.06 21.94 -52.24
C ASN A 176 8.07 22.47 -53.29
N ALA A 177 7.85 23.78 -53.31
CA ALA A 177 7.27 24.45 -54.47
C ALA A 177 8.38 24.66 -55.51
N ALA A 178 8.30 23.94 -56.63
CA ALA A 178 9.17 24.15 -57.79
C ALA A 178 8.76 25.45 -58.52
N PRO A 179 9.71 26.27 -59.01
CA PRO A 179 9.37 27.42 -59.83
C PRO A 179 9.05 26.98 -61.26
N VAL A 180 7.84 27.31 -61.74
CA VAL A 180 7.50 27.24 -63.17
C VAL A 180 8.16 28.43 -63.86
N ARG A 181 9.02 28.15 -64.85
CA ARG A 181 9.67 29.14 -65.71
C ARG A 181 8.64 29.93 -66.52
N ALA A 182 8.87 31.23 -66.61
CA ALA A 182 8.26 32.14 -67.57
C ALA A 182 8.96 32.07 -68.95
N GLY A 183 8.18 32.31 -70.01
CA GLY A 183 8.62 32.53 -71.40
C GLY A 183 7.85 31.62 -72.38
N LYS A 184 7.23 32.08 -73.45
CA LYS A 184 7.10 33.38 -74.12
C LYS A 184 5.71 33.45 -74.75
#